data_AF-A0A947C2R6-F1
#
_entry.id   AF-A0A947C2R6-F1
#
_cell.length_a   1.000
_cell.length_b   1.000
_cell.length_c   1.000
_cell.angle_alpha   90.00
_cell.angle_beta   90.00
_cell.angle_gamma   90.00
#
_symmetry.space_group_name_H-M   'P 1'
#
loop_
_entity.id
_entity.type
_entity.pdbx_description
1 polymer ?
#
loop_
_entity_poly.entity_id
_entity_poly.type
_entity_poly.pdbx_seq_one_letter_code
_entity_poly.pdbx_strand_id
1 'polypeptide(L)'
;MVRFRELNLHADWPMTGMFDAIFCRNVLIYFDDAHQRALWPRFHDILVPEGHLYLGHSERIHPIENSGFESVGATMYQRTS
;
A
#
# COMPACT_ATOMS: atom_id res chain seq x y z
N MET A 1 13.46 -1.12 -18.07
CA MET A 1 12.18 -1.10 -18.82
C MET A 1 11.10 -0.62 -17.87
N VAL A 2 10.26 0.34 -18.26
CA VAL A 2 9.13 0.83 -17.44
C VAL A 2 7.85 0.68 -18.26
N ARG A 3 6.74 0.28 -17.61
CA ARG A 3 5.42 0.16 -18.24
C ARG A 3 4.43 1.06 -17.52
N PHE A 4 3.74 1.91 -18.27
CA PHE A 4 2.69 2.78 -17.75
C PHE A 4 1.32 2.18 -18.05
N ARG A 5 0.43 2.21 -17.07
CA ARG A 5 -0.96 1.76 -17.15
C ARG A 5 -1.81 2.68 -16.29
N GLU A 6 -3.08 2.80 -16.65
CA GLU A 6 -4.06 3.49 -15.81
C GLU A 6 -4.54 2.54 -14.70
N LEU A 7 -4.69 3.07 -13.49
CA LEU A 7 -5.17 2.34 -12.33
C LEU A 7 -6.00 3.29 -11.46
N ASN A 8 -7.26 2.94 -11.24
CA ASN A 8 -8.07 3.57 -10.18
C ASN A 8 -7.95 2.73 -8.91
N LEU A 9 -7.46 3.34 -7.82
CA LEU A 9 -7.25 2.65 -6.54
C LEU A 9 -8.53 2.13 -5.91
N HIS A 10 -9.69 2.70 -6.26
CA HIS A 10 -11.00 2.23 -5.77
C HIS A 10 -11.66 1.18 -6.67
N ALA A 11 -11.20 1.02 -7.91
CA ALA A 11 -11.70 -0.01 -8.82
C ALA A 11 -10.96 -1.34 -8.60
N ASP A 12 -11.37 -2.38 -9.32
CA ASP A 12 -10.65 -3.66 -9.35
C ASP A 12 -9.25 -3.50 -9.94
N TRP A 13 -8.26 -4.15 -9.33
CA TRP A 13 -6.87 -4.04 -9.73
C TRP A 13 -6.54 -5.15 -10.74
N PRO A 14 -6.04 -4.82 -11.95
CA PRO A 14 -5.76 -5.80 -12.99
C PRO A 14 -4.44 -6.56 -12.78
N MET A 15 -3.72 -6.30 -11.70
CA MET A 15 -2.44 -6.93 -11.40
C MET A 15 -2.65 -8.39 -10.98
N THR A 16 -2.00 -9.32 -11.68
CA THR A 16 -2.12 -10.78 -11.43
C THR A 16 -0.89 -11.37 -10.74
N GLY A 17 0.13 -10.56 -10.45
CA GLY A 17 1.38 -10.98 -9.83
C GLY A 17 1.68 -10.15 -8.59
N MET A 18 2.64 -10.64 -7.81
CA MET A 18 3.09 -9.98 -6.60
C MET A 18 4.24 -9.00 -6.90
N PHE A 19 4.41 -8.01 -6.04
CA PHE A 19 5.47 -7.02 -6.10
C PHE A 19 6.40 -7.16 -4.90
N ASP A 20 7.69 -6.93 -5.11
CA ASP A 20 8.67 -6.81 -4.01
C ASP A 20 8.49 -5.49 -3.25
N ALA A 21 8.08 -4.44 -3.96
CA ALA A 21 7.88 -3.11 -3.43
C ALA A 21 6.73 -2.36 -4.11
N ILE A 22 5.96 -1.62 -3.32
CA ILE A 22 4.91 -0.70 -3.79
C ILE A 22 5.22 0.70 -3.30
N PHE A 23 5.13 1.68 -4.20
CA PHE A 23 5.25 3.09 -3.87
C PHE A 23 3.89 3.76 -4.07
N CYS A 24 3.25 4.16 -2.98
CA CYS A 24 1.98 4.89 -3.00
C CYS A 24 2.16 6.15 -2.15
N ARG A 25 2.84 7.16 -2.73
CA ARG A 25 3.25 8.36 -2.01
C ARG A 25 2.47 9.59 -2.48
N ASN A 26 1.99 10.38 -1.53
CA ASN A 26 1.30 11.66 -1.77
C ASN A 26 -0.02 11.51 -2.55
N VAL A 27 -0.70 10.38 -2.36
CA VAL A 27 -2.00 10.05 -2.99
C VAL A 27 -3.07 9.77 -1.94
N LEU A 28 -2.74 9.09 -0.86
CA LEU A 28 -3.71 8.65 0.14
C LEU A 28 -4.28 9.82 0.94
N ILE A 29 -3.56 10.94 1.02
CA ILE A 29 -4.04 12.19 1.63
C ILE A 29 -5.31 12.77 0.99
N TYR A 30 -5.69 12.30 -0.20
CA TYR A 30 -6.91 12.71 -0.89
C TYR A 30 -8.11 11.82 -0.56
N PHE A 31 -7.91 10.73 0.18
CA PHE A 31 -8.94 9.75 0.52
C PHE A 31 -9.36 9.92 1.99
N ASP A 32 -10.63 9.68 2.27
CA ASP A 32 -11.09 9.57 3.66
C ASP A 32 -10.57 8.30 4.33
N ASP A 33 -10.68 8.24 5.65
CA ASP A 33 -10.19 7.12 6.45
C ASP A 33 -10.78 5.76 6.02
N ALA A 34 -12.04 5.73 5.58
CA ALA A 34 -12.70 4.50 5.18
C ALA A 34 -12.08 3.95 3.89
N HIS A 35 -11.84 4.83 2.92
CA HIS A 35 -11.21 4.48 1.65
C HIS A 35 -9.72 4.15 1.83
N GLN A 36 -8.99 4.82 2.73
CA GLN A 36 -7.61 4.47 3.04
C GLN A 36 -7.53 3.06 3.64
N ARG A 37 -8.37 2.76 4.65
CA ARG A 37 -8.42 1.44 5.29
C ARG A 37 -8.73 0.30 4.32
N ALA A 38 -9.57 0.55 3.33
CA ALA A 38 -9.90 -0.44 2.31
C ALA A 38 -8.70 -0.78 1.39
N LEU A 39 -7.66 0.07 1.32
CA LEU A 39 -6.50 -0.17 0.46
C LEU A 39 -5.43 -1.06 1.11
N TRP A 40 -5.31 -1.07 2.44
CA TRP A 40 -4.30 -1.87 3.14
C TRP A 40 -4.33 -3.36 2.81
N PRO A 41 -5.46 -4.08 2.95
CA PRO A 41 -5.50 -5.50 2.60
C PRO A 41 -5.19 -5.71 1.11
N ARG A 42 -5.62 -4.80 0.24
CA ARG A 42 -5.35 -4.88 -1.20
C ARG A 42 -3.85 -4.75 -1.50
N PHE A 43 -3.14 -3.83 -0.84
CA PHE A 43 -1.68 -3.73 -0.95
C PHE A 43 -0.97 -4.96 -0.37
N HIS A 44 -1.46 -5.50 0.76
CA HIS A 44 -0.93 -6.71 1.38
C HIS A 44 -0.99 -7.91 0.43
N ASP A 45 -2.15 -8.13 -0.20
CA ASP A 45 -2.40 -9.29 -1.07
C ASP A 45 -1.48 -9.35 -2.30
N ILE A 46 -1.06 -8.19 -2.81
CA ILE A 46 -0.19 -8.10 -4.00
C ILE A 46 1.28 -7.82 -3.65
N LEU A 47 1.66 -7.76 -2.38
CA LEU A 47 3.07 -7.69 -1.96
C LEU A 47 3.56 -9.07 -1.60
N VAL A 48 4.78 -9.44 -1.99
CA VAL A 48 5.42 -10.68 -1.49
C VAL A 48 5.55 -10.65 0.05
N PRO A 49 5.60 -11.80 0.74
CA PRO A 49 5.95 -11.82 2.16
C PRO A 49 7.25 -11.05 2.40
N GLU A 50 7.31 -10.25 3.48
CA GLU A 50 8.43 -9.35 3.77
C GLU A 50 8.64 -8.22 2.73
N GLY A 51 7.73 -8.06 1.76
CA GLY A 51 7.73 -6.98 0.78
C GLY A 51 7.40 -5.62 1.41
N HIS A 52 7.74 -4.53 0.71
CA HIS A 52 7.72 -3.18 1.29
C HIS A 52 6.69 -2.26 0.63
N LEU A 53 5.97 -1.52 1.47
CA LEU A 53 5.10 -0.41 1.08
C LEU A 53 5.72 0.92 1.51
N TYR A 54 5.91 1.82 0.55
CA TYR A 54 6.45 3.16 0.76
C TYR A 54 5.35 4.20 0.61
N LEU A 55 5.12 4.97 1.68
CA LEU A 55 4.15 6.05 1.73
C LEU A 55 4.81 7.44 1.73
N GLY A 56 3.99 8.47 1.62
CA GLY A 56 4.37 9.88 1.75
C GLY A 56 4.57 10.30 3.20
N HIS A 57 5.20 11.45 3.41
CA HIS A 57 5.53 11.96 4.75
C HIS A 57 4.30 12.22 5.64
N SER A 58 3.18 12.57 5.01
CA SER A 58 1.90 12.86 5.67
C SER A 58 0.97 11.64 5.72
N GLU A 59 1.42 10.48 5.26
CA GLU A 59 0.60 9.28 5.09
C GLU A 59 1.10 8.21 6.07
N ARG A 60 0.18 7.63 6.83
CA ARG A 60 0.52 6.65 7.87
C ARG A 60 -0.56 5.59 7.97
N ILE A 61 -0.13 4.36 8.15
CA ILE A 61 -1.01 3.28 8.60
C ILE A 61 -1.17 3.42 10.11
N HIS A 62 -2.41 3.52 10.58
CA HIS A 62 -2.67 3.61 12.01
C HIS A 62 -2.53 2.22 12.67
N PRO A 63 -1.85 2.09 13.82
CA PRO A 63 -1.61 0.79 14.46
C PRO A 63 -2.88 -0.01 14.78
N ILE A 64 -4.03 0.66 14.93
CA ILE A 64 -5.32 0.03 15.23
C ILE A 64 -5.95 -0.68 14.03
N GLU A 65 -5.43 -0.47 12.82
CA GLU A 65 -6.09 -0.89 11.57
C GLU A 65 -5.84 -2.35 11.21
N ASN A 66 -5.09 -3.12 12.03
CA ASN A 66 -4.72 -4.52 11.80
C ASN A 66 -4.40 -4.81 10.33
N SER A 67 -3.56 -3.96 9.75
CA SER A 67 -3.36 -3.85 8.31
C SER A 67 -2.44 -4.93 7.73
N GLY A 68 -1.83 -5.77 8.58
CA GLY A 68 -0.77 -6.70 8.17
C GLY A 68 0.53 -5.99 7.79
N PHE A 69 0.76 -4.79 8.31
CA PHE A 69 1.97 -4.01 8.06
C PHE A 69 2.64 -3.56 9.35
N GLU A 70 3.96 -3.68 9.39
CA GLU A 70 4.81 -3.15 10.45
C GLU A 70 5.63 -1.96 9.94
N SER A 71 5.73 -0.89 10.73
CA SER A 71 6.56 0.27 10.39
C SER A 71 8.03 -0.04 10.65
N VAL A 72 8.84 -0.11 9.58
CA VAL A 72 10.26 -0.49 9.64
C VAL A 72 11.22 0.68 9.36
N GLY A 73 10.69 1.88 9.12
CA GLY A 73 11.49 3.07 8.90
C GLY A 73 10.64 4.30 8.65
N ALA A 74 11.27 5.40 8.25
CA ALA A 74 10.56 6.61 7.88
C ALA A 74 9.68 6.32 6.65
N THR A 75 8.36 6.37 6.81
CA THR A 75 7.36 6.16 5.74
C THR A 75 7.45 4.80 5.04
N MET A 76 8.09 3.82 5.66
CA MET A 76 8.32 2.48 5.11
C MET A 76 7.66 1.44 5.99
N TYR A 77 6.87 0.58 5.35
CA TYR A 77 6.11 -0.47 6.00
C TYR A 77 6.45 -1.82 5.38
N GLN A 78 6.63 -2.83 6.20
CA GLN A 78 6.90 -4.20 5.76
C GLN A 78 5.65 -5.05 5.92
N ARG A 79 5.32 -5.84 4.90
CA ARG A 79 4.24 -6.83 4.94
C ARG A 79 4.59 -7.90 5.98
N THR A 80 3.73 -8.07 6.98
CA THR A 80 3.84 -9.16 7.95
C THR A 80 3.20 -10.44 7.41
N SER A 81 3.71 -11.58 7.87
CA SER A 81 3.18 -12.92 7.55
C SER A 81 1.75 -13.14 8.04
#